data_AF-A0A1B9MB84-F1
#
_entry.id   AF-A0A1B9MB84-F1
#
_cell.length_a   1.000
_cell.length_b   1.000
_cell.length_c   1.000
_cell.angle_alpha   90.00
_cell.angle_beta   90.00
_cell.angle_gamma   90.00
#
_symmetry.space_group_name_H-M   'P 1'
#
loop_
_entity.id
_entity.type
_entity.pdbx_description
1 polymer ?
#
loop_
_entity_poly.entity_id
_entity_poly.type
_entity_poly.pdbx_seq_one_letter_code
_entity_poly.pdbx_strand_id
1 'polypeptide(L)' 'MIQVLDGNLLVPCLFSEKLNLHPLVIILAVIVFGGLWGFWGIFFAIPLATLVKAIINAWPKLDELNNANSELKAD' A
#
# COMPACT_ATOMS: atom_id res chain seq x y z
N MET A 1 -26.14 -3.37 19.07
CA MET A 1 -25.32 -2.34 18.41
C MET A 1 -23.87 -2.48 18.89
N ILE A 2 -23.21 -3.58 18.53
CA ILE A 2 -21.81 -3.90 18.93
C ILE A 2 -20.99 -4.38 17.71
N GLN A 3 -21.65 -4.94 16.69
CA GLN A 3 -21.04 -5.38 15.42
C GLN A 3 -20.39 -4.28 14.57
N VAL A 4 -20.84 -3.03 14.67
CA VAL A 4 -20.22 -1.93 13.92
C VAL A 4 -18.85 -1.59 14.49
N LEU A 5 -18.66 -1.76 15.81
CA LEU A 5 -17.38 -1.49 16.47
C LEU A 5 -16.35 -2.55 16.07
N ASP A 6 -16.72 -3.83 16.12
CA ASP A 6 -15.85 -4.90 15.64
C ASP A 6 -15.59 -4.80 14.13
N GLY A 7 -16.62 -4.61 13.29
CA GLY A 7 -16.46 -4.56 11.84
C GLY A 7 -15.71 -3.34 11.30
N ASN A 8 -15.85 -2.17 11.93
CA ASN A 8 -15.20 -0.93 11.49
C ASN A 8 -13.79 -0.74 12.07
N LEU A 9 -13.40 -1.49 13.12
CA LEU A 9 -12.04 -1.51 13.67
C LEU A 9 -11.20 -2.71 13.18
N LEU A 10 -11.80 -3.88 12.95
CA LEU A 10 -11.08 -5.03 12.36
C LEU A 10 -10.57 -4.70 10.96
N VAL A 11 -11.37 -4.01 10.15
CA VAL A 11 -11.02 -3.64 8.78
C VAL A 11 -9.73 -2.79 8.73
N PRO A 12 -9.62 -1.64 9.44
CA PRO A 12 -8.37 -0.87 9.45
C PRO A 12 -7.21 -1.61 10.11
N CYS A 13 -7.47 -2.44 11.12
CA CYS A 13 -6.42 -3.22 11.78
C CYS A 13 -5.81 -4.29 10.85
N LEU A 14 -6.64 -5.05 10.12
CA LEU A 14 -6.18 -6.04 9.13
C LEU A 14 -5.49 -5.39 7.93
N PHE A 15 -5.97 -4.22 7.49
CA PHE A 15 -5.35 -3.44 6.42
C PHE A 15 -4.02 -2.80 6.86
N SER A 16 -3.88 -2.42 8.13
CA SER A 16 -2.64 -1.87 8.70
C SER A 16 -1.56 -2.94 8.92
N GLU A 17 -1.96 -4.18 9.21
CA GLU A 17 -1.02 -5.27 9.49
C GLU A 17 -0.51 -5.96 8.22
N LYS A 18 -1.37 -6.17 7.20
CA LYS A 18 -1.01 -6.88 5.97
C LYS A 18 -0.26 -6.03 4.96
N LEU A 19 -0.37 -4.70 5.05
CA LEU A 19 0.19 -3.77 4.08
C LEU A 19 0.94 -2.68 4.83
N ASN A 20 2.26 -2.85 5.01
CA ASN A 20 3.21 -1.81 5.44
C ASN A 20 3.31 -0.63 4.44
N LEU A 21 2.24 -0.37 3.67
CA LEU A 21 2.07 0.64 2.66
C LEU A 21 0.70 1.26 2.86
N HIS A 22 0.69 2.12 3.88
CA HIS A 22 -0.30 3.12 4.28
C HIS A 22 -1.64 3.09 3.50
N PRO A 23 -2.77 2.77 4.14
CA PRO A 23 -4.13 3.13 3.69
C PRO A 23 -4.27 4.60 3.26
N LEU A 24 -3.36 5.44 3.74
CA LEU A 24 -3.13 6.83 3.37
C LEU A 24 -2.82 7.01 1.87
N VAL A 25 -2.20 6.04 1.20
CA VAL A 25 -1.97 6.06 -0.27
C VAL A 25 -3.29 5.98 -1.03
N ILE A 26 -4.24 5.19 -0.55
CA ILE A 26 -5.58 5.08 -1.15
C ILE A 26 -6.35 6.38 -0.95
N ILE A 27 -6.30 6.94 0.26
CA ILE A 27 -6.94 8.22 0.59
C ILE A 27 -6.31 9.37 -0.23
N LEU A 28 -4.98 9.41 -0.37
CA LEU A 28 -4.27 10.36 -1.23
C LEU A 28 -4.68 10.23 -2.69
N ALA A 29 -4.75 9.01 -3.22
CA ALA A 29 -5.21 8.78 -4.59
C ALA A 29 -6.65 9.26 -4.78
N VAL A 30 -7.55 8.99 -3.85
CA VAL A 30 -8.95 9.46 -3.94
C VAL A 30 -9.05 10.98 -3.86
N ILE A 31 -8.28 11.65 -3.00
CA ILE A 31 -8.30 13.12 -2.86
C ILE A 31 -7.69 13.79 -4.09
N VAL A 32 -6.55 13.30 -4.57
CA VAL A 32 -5.86 13.86 -5.74
C VAL A 32 -6.73 13.67 -6.98
N PHE A 33 -7.19 12.44 -7.26
CA PHE A 33 -7.93 12.15 -8.50
C PHE A 33 -9.39 12.60 -8.41
N GLY A 34 -10.02 12.44 -7.25
CA GLY A 34 -11.36 12.98 -6.98
C GLY A 34 -11.40 14.51 -7.01
N GLY A 35 -10.30 15.19 -6.65
CA GLY A 35 -10.16 16.63 -6.80
C GLY A 35 -9.86 17.09 -8.23
N LEU A 36 -9.06 16.34 -9.00
CA LEU A 36 -8.68 16.70 -10.36
C LEU A 36 -9.82 16.55 -11.39
N TRP A 37 -10.66 15.51 -11.27
CA TRP A 37 -11.73 15.21 -12.25
C TRP A 37 -13.11 14.93 -11.61
N GLY A 38 -13.26 15.10 -10.30
CA GLY A 38 -14.52 14.82 -9.61
C GLY A 38 -14.82 13.33 -9.54
N PHE A 39 -16.08 12.97 -9.79
CA PHE A 39 -16.57 11.58 -9.70
C PHE A 39 -15.78 10.60 -10.59
N TRP A 40 -15.31 11.05 -11.75
CA TRP A 40 -14.53 10.23 -12.68
C TRP A 40 -13.17 9.81 -12.11
N GLY A 41 -12.57 10.61 -11.24
CA GLY A 41 -11.30 10.28 -10.59
C GLY A 41 -11.42 9.15 -9.55
N ILE A 42 -12.62 8.96 -8.98
CA ILE A 42 -12.88 7.91 -7.98
C ILE A 42 -12.86 6.52 -8.65
N PHE A 43 -13.38 6.40 -9.88
CA PHE A 43 -13.30 5.14 -10.64
C PHE A 43 -11.85 4.73 -10.93
N PHE A 44 -10.97 5.72 -11.15
CA PHE A 44 -9.55 5.50 -11.39
C PHE A 44 -8.73 5.18 -10.13
N ALA A 45 -9.28 5.37 -8.93
CA ALA A 45 -8.57 5.13 -7.67
C ALA A 45 -8.14 3.67 -7.49
N ILE A 46 -8.97 2.70 -7.91
CA ILE A 46 -8.65 1.27 -7.81
C ILE A 46 -7.52 0.86 -8.78
N PRO A 47 -7.60 1.18 -10.10
CA PRO A 47 -6.50 0.95 -11.02
C PRO A 47 -5.18 1.59 -10.55
N LEU A 48 -5.23 2.81 -10.03
CA LEU A 48 -4.05 3.54 -9.64
C LEU A 48 -3.41 3.01 -8.36
N ALA A 49 -4.21 2.63 -7.36
CA ALA A 49 -3.69 1.96 -6.17
C ALA A 49 -2.96 0.66 -6.52
N THR A 50 -3.50 -0.08 -7.51
CA THR A 50 -2.87 -1.28 -8.06
C THR A 50 -1.56 -0.94 -8.76
N LEU A 51 -1.51 0.15 -9.52
CA LEU A 51 -0.30 0.62 -10.20
C LEU A 51 0.80 1.01 -9.21
N VAL A 52 0.48 1.78 -8.17
CA VAL A 52 1.45 2.19 -7.13
C VAL A 52 1.98 0.95 -6.40
N LYS A 53 1.10 0.02 -6.03
CA LYS A 53 1.50 -1.25 -5.41
C LYS A 53 2.39 -2.07 -6.33
N ALA A 54 2.07 -2.13 -7.63
CA ALA A 54 2.86 -2.83 -8.62
C ALA A 54 4.25 -2.19 -8.79
N ILE A 55 4.35 -0.87 -8.81
CA ILE A 55 5.63 -0.15 -8.90
C ILE A 55 6.49 -0.44 -7.66
N ILE A 56 5.91 -0.39 -6.46
CA ILE A 56 6.65 -0.67 -5.22
C ILE A 56 7.10 -2.13 -5.16
N ASN A 57 6.26 -3.07 -5.61
CA ASN A 57 6.61 -4.48 -5.67
C ASN A 57 7.61 -4.82 -6.79
N ALA A 58 7.53 -4.10 -7.92
CA ALA A 58 8.45 -4.25 -9.04
C ALA A 58 9.81 -3.59 -8.76
N TRP A 59 9.91 -2.74 -7.74
CA TRP A 59 11.19 -2.19 -7.35
C TRP A 59 12.06 -3.33 -6.78
N PRO A 60 13.20 -3.65 -7.41
CA PRO A 60 14.04 -4.76 -6.97
C PRO A 60 14.49 -4.47 -5.54
N LYS A 61 14.11 -5.37 -4.64
CA LYS A 61 14.50 -5.31 -3.24
C LYS A 61 16.00 -5.61 -3.21
N LEU A 62 16.80 -4.59 -2.90
CA LEU A 62 18.27 -4.68 -2.75
C LEU A 62 18.68 -5.58 -1.55
N ASP A 63 17.76 -6.39 -1.02
CA ASP A 63 17.99 -7.34 0.08
C ASP A 63 18.97 -8.46 -0.34
N GLU A 64 19.05 -8.79 -1.63
CA GLU A 64 19.95 -9.86 -2.13
C GLU A 64 21.44 -9.44 -2.16
N LEU A 65 21.75 -8.16 -2.36
CA LEU A 65 23.14 -7.68 -2.43
C LEU A 65 23.79 -7.52 -1.04
N ASN A 66 22.99 -7.36 0.02
CA ASN A 66 23.49 -7.20 1.38
C ASN A 66 23.83 -8.56 2.03
N ASN A 67 23.06 -9.61 1.71
CA ASN A 67 23.33 -10.97 2.19
C ASN A 67 24.58 -11.57 1.52
N ALA A 68 24.74 -11.41 0.21
CA ALA A 68 25.92 -11.91 -0.51
C ALA A 68 27.23 -11.27 -0.01
N ASN A 69 27.21 -9.98 0.36
CA ASN A 69 28.38 -9.29 0.96
C ASN A 69 28.67 -9.73 2.40
N SER A 70 27.69 -10.29 3.12
CA SER A 70 27.89 -10.78 4.48
C SER A 70 28.51 -12.18 4.53
N GLU A 71 28.26 -13.00 3.51
CA GLU A 71 28.87 -14.33 3.35
C GLU A 71 30.33 -14.26 2.86
N LEU A 72 30.67 -13.22 2.10
CA LEU A 72 32.02 -12.96 1.54
C LEU A 72 32.94 -12.18 2.49
N LYS A 73 32.45 -11.81 3.67
CA LYS A 73 33.16 -11.03 4.70
C LYS A 73 33.35 -11.82 5.99
N ALA A 74 32.98 -13.10 5.98
CA ALA A 74 33.10 -14.04 7.10
C ALA A 74 34.37 -14.92 7.00
N ASP A 75 35.12 -14.76 5.93
CA ASP A 75 36.33 -15.48 5.50
C ASP A 75 37.60 -14.61 5.54
#